data_AF-A0A1B6FK13-F1
#
_entry.id   AF-A0A1B6FK13-F1
#
_cell.length_a   1.000
_cell.length_b   1.000
_cell.length_c   1.000
_cell.angle_alpha   90.00
_cell.angle_beta   90.00
_cell.angle_gamma   90.00
#
_symmetry.space_group_name_H-M   'P 1'
#
loop_
_entity.id
_entity.type
_entity.pdbx_description
1 polymer ?
#
loop_
_entity_poly.entity_id
_entity_poly.type
_entity_poly.pdbx_seq_one_letter_code
_entity_poly.pdbx_strand_id
1 'polypeptide(L)'
;GSETWTLTAEDVRALRIFERKIYRRICGPVKDGEIWRVRKNQEINKIIGSEDIVRFIKSSRLRWIGHVERMGEDRLQKRIMKSYIIGVRKRGRPRTRWQQDVEEDLRRLNVRRWQEKARDRSDWRHIVNEAKVHIGL
;
A
#
# COMPACT_ATOMS: atom_id res chain seq x y z
N GLY A 1 -6.00 -9.57 -5.69
CA GLY A 1 -5.82 -8.27 -6.37
C GLY A 1 -4.42 -7.74 -6.12
N SER A 2 -4.24 -6.42 -6.10
CA SER A 2 -2.97 -5.76 -5.79
C SER A 2 -2.50 -5.97 -4.34
N GLU A 3 -3.39 -6.44 -3.46
CA GLU A 3 -3.06 -6.73 -2.07
C GLU A 3 -1.97 -7.81 -1.89
N THR A 4 -1.70 -8.64 -2.91
CA THR A 4 -0.66 -9.68 -2.87
C THR A 4 0.67 -9.27 -3.50
N TRP A 5 0.77 -8.05 -4.05
CA TRP A 5 1.98 -7.58 -4.73
C TRP A 5 3.09 -7.28 -3.73
N THR A 6 4.31 -7.68 -4.05
CA THR A 6 5.55 -7.18 -3.42
C THR A 6 6.07 -6.03 -4.26
N LEU A 7 6.26 -4.84 -3.67
CA LEU A 7 6.63 -3.64 -4.43
C LEU A 7 8.09 -3.29 -4.19
N THR A 8 8.89 -3.22 -5.26
CA THR A 8 10.23 -2.64 -5.19
C THR A 8 10.15 -1.11 -5.17
N ALA A 9 11.26 -0.45 -4.83
CA ALA A 9 11.35 1.00 -4.92
C ALA A 9 11.13 1.52 -6.36
N GLU A 10 11.48 0.71 -7.36
CA GLU A 10 11.24 1.04 -8.77
C GLU A 10 9.77 0.95 -9.12
N ASP A 11 9.08 -0.12 -8.71
CA ASP A 11 7.63 -0.28 -8.90
C ASP A 11 6.86 0.89 -8.26
N VAL A 12 7.22 1.26 -7.04
CA VAL A 12 6.64 2.41 -6.31
C VAL A 12 6.80 3.71 -7.10
N ARG A 13 7.99 3.96 -7.68
CA ARG A 13 8.22 5.15 -8.51
C ARG A 13 7.40 5.10 -9.79
N ALA A 14 7.40 3.96 -10.48
CA ALA A 14 6.70 3.77 -11.74
C ALA A 14 5.19 3.99 -11.58
N LEU A 15 4.58 3.40 -10.53
CA LEU A 15 3.17 3.56 -10.20
C LEU A 15 2.80 5.02 -9.93
N ARG A 16 3.61 5.74 -9.14
CA ARG A 16 3.38 7.18 -8.87
C ARG A 16 3.52 8.03 -10.13
N ILE A 17 4.46 7.71 -11.02
CA ILE A 17 4.61 8.41 -12.31
C ILE A 17 3.38 8.15 -13.19
N PHE A 18 2.97 6.90 -13.29
CA PHE A 18 1.80 6.49 -14.06
C PHE A 18 0.54 7.22 -13.59
N GLU A 19 0.22 7.15 -12.30
CA GLU A 19 -0.94 7.81 -11.71
C GLU A 19 -0.93 9.33 -11.99
N ARG A 20 0.21 10.00 -11.80
CA ARG A 20 0.32 11.44 -12.07
C ARG A 20 0.14 11.79 -13.55
N LYS A 21 0.53 10.91 -14.48
CA LYS A 21 0.26 11.09 -15.92
C LYS A 21 -1.24 11.02 -16.19
N ILE A 22 -1.93 10.06 -15.57
CA ILE A 22 -3.39 9.91 -15.69
C ILE A 22 -4.11 11.15 -15.15
N TYR A 23 -3.79 11.59 -13.92
CA TYR A 23 -4.43 12.78 -13.34
C TYR A 23 -4.21 14.04 -14.15
N ARG A 24 -3.01 14.26 -14.71
CA ARG A 24 -2.77 15.41 -15.60
C ARG A 24 -3.60 15.36 -16.87
N ARG A 25 -3.88 14.16 -17.38
CA ARG A 25 -4.72 13.98 -18.57
C ARG A 25 -6.19 14.23 -18.26
N ILE A 26 -6.67 13.76 -17.11
CA ILE A 26 -8.07 13.95 -16.68
C ILE A 26 -8.33 15.42 -16.29
N CYS A 27 -7.49 15.99 -15.42
CA CYS A 27 -7.69 17.34 -14.88
C CYS A 27 -7.26 18.46 -15.83
N GLY A 28 -6.54 18.11 -16.91
CA GLY A 28 -6.04 19.07 -17.89
C GLY A 28 -5.03 20.10 -17.35
N PRO A 29 -4.63 21.06 -18.20
CA PRO A 29 -3.75 22.14 -17.82
C PRO A 29 -4.42 23.12 -16.85
N VAL A 30 -3.62 24.00 -16.25
CA VAL A 30 -4.10 25.10 -15.40
C VAL A 30 -3.65 26.43 -16.00
N LYS A 31 -4.50 27.45 -15.88
CA LYS A 31 -4.18 28.82 -16.30
C LYS A 31 -3.49 29.54 -15.14
N ASP A 32 -2.31 30.08 -15.40
CA ASP A 32 -1.47 30.82 -14.45
C ASP A 32 -1.19 32.20 -15.06
N GLY A 33 -1.96 33.21 -14.61
CA GLY A 33 -2.06 34.49 -15.31
C GLY A 33 -2.65 34.32 -16.71
N GLU A 34 -1.88 34.68 -17.74
CA GLU A 34 -2.27 34.53 -19.15
C GLU A 34 -1.76 33.23 -19.80
N ILE A 35 -0.92 32.46 -19.10
CA ILE A 35 -0.24 31.29 -19.66
C ILE A 35 -0.92 30.00 -19.22
N TRP A 36 -1.16 29.09 -20.15
CA TRP A 36 -1.55 27.72 -19.85
C TRP A 36 -0.32 26.86 -19.57
N ARG A 37 -0.32 26.15 -18.45
CA ARG A 37 0.77 25.24 -18.09
C ARG A 37 0.27 23.90 -17.58
N VAL A 38 1.16 22.91 -17.65
CA VAL A 38 0.94 21.61 -17.04
C VAL A 38 0.92 21.74 -15.50
N ARG A 39 0.06 20.96 -14.85
CA ARG A 39 -0.04 20.93 -13.38
C ARG A 39 1.22 20.36 -12.73
N LYS A 40 1.71 21.07 -11.70
CA LYS A 40 2.82 20.69 -10.82
C LYS A 40 2.41 19.52 -9.91
N ASN A 41 3.38 18.76 -9.41
CA ASN A 41 3.10 17.61 -8.53
C ASN A 41 2.33 18.01 -7.27
N GLN A 42 2.59 19.19 -6.70
CA GLN A 42 1.89 19.70 -5.53
C GLN A 42 0.40 19.97 -5.80
N GLU A 43 0.07 20.47 -6.99
CA GLU A 43 -1.33 20.71 -7.41
C GLU A 43 -2.05 19.37 -7.58
N ILE A 44 -1.41 18.37 -8.17
CA ILE A 44 -1.95 17.01 -8.26
C ILE A 44 -2.16 16.41 -6.86
N ASN A 45 -1.19 16.55 -5.96
CA ASN A 45 -1.31 16.03 -4.59
C ASN A 45 -2.50 16.64 -3.83
N LYS A 46 -2.79 17.95 -4.05
CA LYS A 46 -3.97 18.61 -3.50
C LYS A 46 -5.28 18.04 -4.05
N ILE A 47 -5.32 17.74 -5.35
CA ILE A 47 -6.49 17.15 -6.01
C ILE A 47 -6.78 15.74 -5.45
N ILE A 48 -5.74 14.92 -5.27
CA ILE A 48 -5.90 13.53 -4.81
C ILE A 48 -6.01 13.39 -3.28
N GLY A 49 -5.93 14.48 -2.52
CA GLY A 49 -6.00 14.43 -1.05
C GLY A 49 -4.90 13.60 -0.39
N SER A 50 -3.72 13.50 -1.01
CA SER A 50 -2.61 12.62 -0.60
C SER A 50 -2.86 11.09 -0.70
N GLU A 51 -4.03 10.65 -1.17
CA GLU A 51 -4.31 9.23 -1.44
C GLU A 51 -3.74 8.84 -2.81
N ASP A 52 -2.48 8.40 -2.83
CA ASP A 52 -1.83 7.92 -4.06
C ASP A 52 -2.02 6.40 -4.25
N ILE A 53 -1.83 5.93 -5.48
CA ILE A 53 -2.01 4.52 -5.87
C ILE A 53 -1.16 3.56 -5.01
N VAL A 54 0.02 3.98 -4.57
CA VAL A 54 0.90 3.16 -3.76
C VAL A 54 0.30 2.98 -2.36
N ARG A 55 -0.18 4.06 -1.74
CA ARG A 55 -0.90 3.99 -0.46
C ARG A 55 -2.18 3.17 -0.58
N PHE A 56 -2.89 3.26 -1.70
CA PHE A 56 -4.05 2.39 -1.96
C PHE A 56 -3.66 0.90 -1.98
N ILE A 57 -2.60 0.53 -2.69
CA ILE A 57 -2.12 -0.86 -2.74
C ILE A 57 -1.69 -1.34 -1.35
N LYS A 58 -0.91 -0.54 -0.62
CA LYS A 58 -0.45 -0.86 0.73
C LYS A 58 -1.59 -0.97 1.73
N SER A 59 -2.56 -0.05 1.71
CA SER A 59 -3.75 -0.14 2.57
C SER A 59 -4.60 -1.39 2.24
N SER A 60 -4.65 -1.80 0.96
CA SER A 60 -5.35 -3.01 0.53
C SER A 60 -4.63 -4.28 1.02
N ARG A 61 -3.29 -4.28 0.99
CA ARG A 61 -2.44 -5.31 1.60
C ARG A 61 -2.71 -5.44 3.10
N LEU A 62 -2.77 -4.32 3.83
CA LEU A 62 -3.11 -4.31 5.26
C LEU A 62 -4.54 -4.81 5.52
N ARG A 63 -5.50 -4.40 4.70
CA ARG A 63 -6.89 -4.90 4.79
C ARG A 63 -6.92 -6.42 4.66
N TRP A 64 -6.17 -6.97 3.70
CA TRP A 64 -6.10 -8.39 3.45
C TRP A 64 -5.47 -9.16 4.61
N ILE A 65 -4.33 -8.70 5.14
CA ILE A 65 -3.69 -9.44 6.23
C ILE A 65 -4.52 -9.45 7.50
N GLY A 66 -5.20 -8.35 7.84
CA GLY A 66 -6.13 -8.36 8.98
C GLY A 66 -7.34 -9.26 8.75
N HIS A 67 -7.81 -9.40 7.50
CA HIS A 67 -8.83 -10.38 7.19
C HIS A 67 -8.33 -11.81 7.43
N VAL A 68 -7.11 -12.15 6.98
CA VAL A 68 -6.48 -13.45 7.22
C VAL A 68 -6.29 -13.73 8.71
N GLU A 69 -5.86 -12.74 9.50
CA GLU A 69 -5.69 -12.92 10.95
C GLU A 69 -7.01 -13.21 11.67
N ARG A 70 -8.13 -12.67 11.18
CA ARG A 70 -9.48 -12.96 11.70
C ARG A 70 -10.08 -14.28 11.20
N MET A 71 -9.47 -14.95 10.23
CA MET A 71 -9.94 -16.26 9.77
C MET A 71 -9.77 -17.32 10.88
N GLY A 72 -10.54 -18.41 10.78
CA GLY A 72 -10.36 -19.60 11.61
C GLY A 72 -8.95 -20.20 11.43
N GLU A 73 -8.42 -20.82 12.48
CA GLU A 73 -7.08 -21.43 12.48
C GLU A 73 -6.96 -22.63 11.51
N ASP A 74 -8.08 -23.26 11.18
CA ASP A 74 -8.21 -24.34 10.19
C ASP A 74 -8.02 -23.86 8.74
N ARG A 75 -8.22 -22.56 8.48
CA ARG A 75 -8.18 -21.99 7.13
C ARG A 75 -6.76 -22.04 6.57
N LEU A 76 -6.63 -22.60 5.35
CA LEU A 76 -5.36 -22.80 4.66
C LEU A 76 -4.54 -21.50 4.56
N GLN A 77 -5.18 -20.37 4.28
CA GLN A 77 -4.52 -19.08 4.14
C GLN A 77 -3.81 -18.67 5.44
N LYS A 78 -4.49 -18.82 6.58
CA LYS A 78 -3.95 -18.51 7.91
C LYS A 78 -2.83 -19.48 8.29
N ARG A 79 -3.02 -20.76 8.01
CA ARG A 79 -1.99 -21.80 8.22
C ARG A 79 -0.73 -21.54 7.42
N ILE A 80 -0.85 -21.24 6.12
CA ILE A 80 0.29 -20.90 5.27
C ILE A 80 0.99 -19.63 5.79
N MET A 81 0.22 -18.61 6.17
CA MET A 81 0.77 -17.35 6.68
C MET A 81 1.57 -17.55 7.99
N LYS A 82 1.09 -18.43 8.88
CA LYS A 82 1.79 -18.76 10.14
C LYS A 82 2.91 -19.79 9.96
N SER A 83 2.93 -20.52 8.84
CA SER A 83 3.93 -21.56 8.59
C SER A 83 5.30 -20.97 8.29
N TYR A 84 6.35 -21.58 8.86
CA TYR A 84 7.73 -21.25 8.53
C TYR A 84 8.18 -22.06 7.31
N ILE A 85 8.35 -21.39 6.16
CA ILE A 85 8.80 -22.05 4.93
C ILE A 85 10.33 -22.03 4.89
N ILE A 86 10.93 -23.18 5.21
CA ILE A 86 12.38 -23.43 5.15
C ILE A 86 12.80 -23.61 3.69
N GLY A 87 13.78 -22.84 3.22
CA GLY A 87 14.37 -23.01 1.89
C GLY A 87 15.10 -21.78 1.36
N VAL A 88 16.06 -22.01 0.46
CA VAL A 88 16.82 -20.96 -0.23
C VAL A 88 16.02 -20.44 -1.41
N ARG A 89 15.98 -19.11 -1.60
CA ARG A 89 15.31 -18.52 -2.76
C ARG A 89 16.14 -18.71 -4.02
N LYS A 90 15.49 -19.19 -5.09
CA LYS A 90 16.11 -19.29 -6.42
C LYS A 90 16.48 -17.90 -6.95
N ARG A 91 17.57 -17.85 -7.73
CA ARG A 91 18.03 -16.64 -8.43
C ARG A 91 16.92 -16.11 -9.36
N GLY A 92 16.72 -14.79 -9.38
CA GLY A 92 15.69 -14.11 -10.17
C GLY A 92 14.36 -13.82 -9.45
N ARG A 93 14.10 -14.44 -8.28
CA ARG A 93 12.92 -14.08 -7.47
C ARG A 93 13.17 -12.76 -6.69
N PRO A 94 12.16 -11.89 -6.48
CA PRO A 94 12.31 -10.73 -5.62
C PRO A 94 12.93 -11.09 -4.27
N ARG A 95 13.85 -10.25 -3.78
CA ARG A 95 14.57 -10.52 -2.51
C ARG A 95 13.63 -10.39 -1.31
N THR A 96 12.65 -9.48 -1.35
CA THR A 96 11.66 -9.25 -0.29
C THR A 96 10.51 -10.25 -0.33
N ARG A 97 10.02 -10.66 0.85
CA ARG A 97 8.80 -11.45 1.00
C ARG A 97 7.61 -10.51 1.14
N TRP A 98 6.43 -10.97 0.72
CA TRP A 98 5.20 -10.24 0.97
C TRP A 98 4.96 -9.97 2.47
N GLN A 99 5.33 -10.91 3.35
CA GLN A 99 5.28 -10.70 4.81
C GLN A 99 6.20 -9.57 5.27
N GLN A 100 7.40 -9.46 4.69
CA GLN A 100 8.34 -8.39 5.03
C GLN A 100 7.80 -7.03 4.58
N ASP A 101 7.13 -6.97 3.43
CA ASP A 101 6.41 -5.80 2.94
C ASP A 101 5.28 -5.37 3.91
N VAL A 102 4.50 -6.32 4.41
CA VAL A 102 3.46 -6.07 5.44
C VAL A 102 4.08 -5.52 6.73
N GLU A 103 5.15 -6.15 7.21
CA GLU A 103 5.85 -5.71 8.42
C GLU A 103 6.47 -4.32 8.26
N GLU A 104 7.02 -4.01 7.08
CA GLU A 104 7.52 -2.67 6.74
C GLU A 104 6.41 -1.63 6.77
N ASP A 105 5.27 -1.91 6.13
CA ASP A 105 4.13 -0.99 6.09
C ASP A 105 3.60 -0.71 7.50
N LEU A 106 3.44 -1.74 8.33
CA LEU A 106 3.00 -1.60 9.72
C LEU A 106 4.02 -0.85 10.58
N ARG A 107 5.32 -1.05 10.33
CA ARG A 107 6.39 -0.32 11.02
C ARG A 107 6.36 1.17 10.69
N ARG A 108 6.13 1.53 9.43
CA ARG A 108 5.98 2.93 9.01
C ARG A 108 4.76 3.61 9.64
N LEU A 109 3.68 2.85 9.84
CA LEU A 109 2.49 3.30 10.58
C LEU A 109 2.66 3.23 12.11
N ASN A 110 3.83 2.85 12.62
CA ASN A 110 4.07 2.65 14.06
C ASN A 110 3.06 1.70 14.74
N VAL A 111 2.54 0.71 13.99
CA VAL A 111 1.57 -0.25 14.50
C VAL A 111 2.30 -1.43 15.14
N ARG A 112 2.24 -1.52 16.46
CA ARG A 112 2.73 -2.67 17.24
C ARG A 112 1.58 -3.64 17.56
N ARG A 113 1.95 -4.91 17.83
CA ARG A 113 1.01 -6.00 18.16
C ARG A 113 -0.18 -6.04 17.21
N TRP A 114 0.10 -5.89 15.92
CA TRP A 114 -0.92 -5.69 14.90
C TRP A 114 -1.89 -6.89 14.82
N GLN A 115 -1.46 -8.10 15.19
CA GLN A 115 -2.33 -9.28 15.23
C GLN A 115 -3.46 -9.13 16.25
N GLU A 116 -3.18 -8.55 17.42
CA GLU A 116 -4.19 -8.25 18.45
C GLU A 116 -5.16 -7.19 17.91
N LYS A 117 -4.63 -6.10 17.35
CA LYS A 117 -5.43 -5.02 16.75
C LYS A 117 -6.24 -5.48 15.55
N ALA A 118 -5.75 -6.46 14.79
CA ALA A 118 -6.44 -7.01 13.63
C ALA A 118 -7.70 -7.80 14.02
N ARG A 119 -7.78 -8.33 15.25
CA ARG A 119 -8.96 -9.06 15.74
C ARG A 119 -10.15 -8.13 15.92
N ASP A 120 -9.90 -6.91 16.40
CA ASP A 120 -10.90 -5.85 16.41
C ASP A 120 -11.08 -5.27 15.01
N ARG A 121 -12.31 -5.34 14.47
CA ARG A 121 -12.60 -4.86 13.11
C ARG A 121 -12.54 -3.34 13.01
N SER A 122 -12.92 -2.64 14.06
CA SER A 122 -12.97 -1.18 14.10
C SER A 122 -11.57 -0.60 14.19
N ASP A 123 -10.74 -1.13 15.10
CA ASP A 123 -9.33 -0.74 15.22
C ASP A 123 -8.55 -1.01 13.94
N TRP A 124 -8.75 -2.20 13.36
CA TRP A 124 -8.09 -2.53 12.10
C TRP A 124 -8.53 -1.63 10.96
N ARG A 125 -9.83 -1.27 10.91
CA ARG A 125 -10.36 -0.34 9.90
C ARG A 125 -9.74 1.04 10.06
N HIS A 126 -9.53 1.51 11.29
CA HIS A 126 -8.85 2.77 11.55
C HIS A 126 -7.41 2.75 11.00
N ILE A 127 -6.62 1.71 11.29
CA ILE A 127 -5.25 1.55 10.78
C ILE A 127 -5.22 1.51 9.25
N VAL A 128 -6.14 0.76 8.63
CA VAL A 128 -6.22 0.66 7.16
C VAL A 128 -6.59 2.01 6.53
N ASN A 129 -7.43 2.80 7.17
CA ASN A 129 -7.79 4.14 6.69
C ASN A 129 -6.63 5.12 6.86
N GLU A 130 -5.93 5.08 8.00
CA GLU A 130 -4.71 5.87 8.22
C GLU A 130 -3.67 5.60 7.12
N ALA A 131 -3.48 4.32 6.77
CA ALA A 131 -2.55 3.90 5.73
C ALA A 131 -2.81 4.55 4.36
N LYS A 132 -4.06 4.89 4.04
CA LYS A 132 -4.39 5.53 2.75
C LYS A 132 -3.83 6.93 2.60
N VAL A 133 -3.71 7.65 3.72
CA VAL A 133 -3.32 9.07 3.76
C VAL A 133 -1.94 9.29 4.38
N HIS A 134 -1.33 8.26 4.97
CA HIS A 134 -0.06 8.36 5.69
C HIS A 134 1.11 8.72 4.75
N ILE A 135 1.69 9.90 4.94
CA ILE A 135 2.83 10.38 4.16
C ILE A 135 4.08 9.58 4.57
N GLY A 136 4.78 8.98 3.61
CA GLY A 136 5.96 8.15 3.88
C GLY A 136 5.68 6.64 3.82
N LEU A 137 4.41 6.24 3.79
CA LEU A 137 3.99 4.90 3.40
C LEU A 137 4.28 4.68 1.90
#